data_AF-A0A957LC42-F1
#
_entry.id   AF-A0A957LC42-F1
#
_cell.length_a   1.000
_cell.length_b   1.000
_cell.length_c   1.000
_cell.angle_alpha   90.00
_cell.angle_beta   90.00
_cell.angle_gamma   90.00
#
_symmetry.space_group_name_H-M   'P 1'
#
loop_
_entity.id
_entity.type
_entity.pdbx_description
1 polymer ?
#
loop_
_entity_poly.entity_id
_entity_poly.type
_entity_poly.pdbx_seq_one_letter_code
_entity_poly.pdbx_strand_id
1 'polypeptide(L)'
;MSKPKIGAVTIGQSPRPDLIEPLGQLRPDVEIIEVGALDGLTAADLPDAAEASYPLKTRLRDGHLVTVPEAFLKPLIQQAVEAAEAQQVLATVLLCAGTFAEVSGVSRPLVKPFDTAVAVLNSMGVTHIGVLAPMVTQERPIRARWTAAGFDARVWTPPYAIDSKEFTGWLYRMMSN
;
A
#
# COMPACT_ATOMS: atom_id res chain seq x y z
N MET A 1 -14.33 -5.60 -28.25
CA MET A 1 -13.03 -6.12 -27.75
C MET A 1 -13.15 -6.27 -26.24
N SER A 2 -12.55 -7.30 -25.65
CA SER A 2 -12.48 -7.41 -24.19
C SER A 2 -11.63 -6.26 -23.62
N LYS A 3 -11.97 -5.78 -22.42
CA LYS A 3 -11.18 -4.73 -21.77
C LYS A 3 -9.80 -5.30 -21.40
N PRO A 4 -8.72 -4.51 -21.51
CA PRO A 4 -7.44 -4.88 -20.93
C PRO A 4 -7.56 -5.08 -19.41
N LYS A 5 -6.87 -6.09 -18.88
CA LYS A 5 -6.90 -6.43 -17.45
C LYS A 5 -5.73 -5.82 -16.71
N ILE A 6 -5.97 -5.30 -15.52
CA ILE A 6 -4.94 -4.82 -14.58
C ILE A 6 -5.13 -5.56 -13.25
N GLY A 7 -4.04 -6.15 -12.75
CA GLY A 7 -4.03 -6.77 -11.42
C GLY A 7 -3.97 -5.70 -10.33
N ALA A 8 -4.78 -5.83 -9.29
CA ALA A 8 -4.73 -4.99 -8.10
C ALA A 8 -4.47 -5.88 -6.89
N VAL A 9 -3.23 -5.86 -6.40
CA VAL A 9 -2.80 -6.69 -5.27
C VAL A 9 -2.93 -5.91 -3.97
N THR A 10 -3.68 -6.44 -3.01
CA THR A 10 -3.80 -5.84 -1.67
C THR A 10 -2.97 -6.64 -0.66
N ILE A 11 -2.51 -5.98 0.41
CA ILE A 11 -1.82 -6.68 1.52
C ILE A 11 -2.78 -7.40 2.49
N GLY A 12 -4.09 -7.24 2.28
CA GLY A 12 -5.14 -7.86 3.07
C GLY A 12 -5.84 -8.97 2.28
N GLN A 13 -7.12 -9.15 2.55
CA GLN A 13 -7.98 -10.01 1.73
C GLN A 13 -8.75 -9.19 0.71
N SER A 14 -9.05 -9.82 -0.41
CA SER A 14 -10.03 -9.36 -1.39
C SER A 14 -11.45 -9.82 -0.99
N PRO A 15 -12.50 -9.06 -1.35
CA PRO A 15 -12.46 -7.79 -2.06
C PRO A 15 -12.20 -6.56 -1.16
N ARG A 16 -11.67 -5.48 -1.75
CA ARG A 16 -11.39 -4.16 -1.14
C ARG A 16 -12.10 -3.05 -1.92
N PRO A 17 -13.44 -2.96 -1.84
CA PRO A 17 -14.20 -1.98 -2.61
C PRO A 17 -13.72 -0.54 -2.36
N ASP A 18 -13.26 -0.23 -1.15
CA ASP A 18 -12.71 1.07 -0.77
C ASP A 18 -11.47 1.48 -1.58
N LEU A 19 -10.74 0.53 -2.16
CA LEU A 19 -9.58 0.78 -3.02
C LEU A 19 -9.88 0.51 -4.50
N ILE A 20 -10.70 -0.50 -4.80
CA ILE A 20 -10.96 -0.94 -6.17
C ILE A 20 -11.98 -0.07 -6.89
N GLU A 21 -13.06 0.35 -6.22
CA GLU A 21 -14.09 1.17 -6.87
C GLU A 21 -13.54 2.51 -7.40
N PRO A 22 -12.73 3.27 -6.63
CA PRO A 22 -12.11 4.50 -7.15
C PRO A 22 -11.20 4.26 -8.36
N LEU A 23 -10.44 3.15 -8.37
CA LEU A 23 -9.60 2.78 -9.51
C LEU A 23 -10.44 2.46 -10.75
N GLY A 24 -11.54 1.71 -10.59
CA GLY A 24 -12.47 1.42 -11.67
C GLY A 24 -13.17 2.66 -12.22
N GLN A 25 -13.49 3.63 -11.37
CA GLN A 25 -14.05 4.92 -11.79
C GLN A 25 -13.05 5.77 -12.57
N LEU A 26 -11.78 5.79 -12.14
CA LEU A 26 -10.70 6.50 -12.84
C LEU A 26 -10.34 5.86 -14.18
N ARG A 27 -10.47 4.55 -14.30
CA ARG A 27 -10.12 3.77 -15.49
C ARG A 27 -11.28 2.85 -15.91
N PRO A 28 -12.40 3.40 -16.41
CA PRO A 28 -13.55 2.60 -16.85
C PRO A 28 -13.23 1.74 -18.09
N ASP A 29 -12.11 2.01 -18.75
CA ASP A 29 -11.61 1.30 -19.93
C ASP A 29 -10.84 0.01 -19.61
N VAL A 30 -10.50 -0.25 -18.36
CA VAL A 30 -9.83 -1.49 -17.92
C VAL A 30 -10.76 -2.38 -17.10
N GLU A 31 -10.42 -3.67 -17.01
CA GLU A 31 -10.97 -4.61 -16.04
C GLU A 31 -9.96 -4.76 -14.89
N ILE A 32 -10.39 -4.51 -13.65
CA ILE A 32 -9.54 -4.66 -12.47
C ILE A 32 -9.71 -6.07 -11.91
N ILE A 33 -8.61 -6.83 -11.84
CA ILE A 33 -8.54 -8.15 -11.22
C ILE A 33 -7.95 -7.98 -9.83
N GLU A 34 -8.77 -8.11 -8.80
CA GLU A 34 -8.30 -7.99 -7.42
C GLU A 34 -7.76 -9.32 -6.88
N VAL A 35 -6.62 -9.27 -6.18
CA VAL A 35 -6.04 -10.41 -5.45
C VAL A 35 -5.53 -9.93 -4.09
N GLY A 36 -5.91 -10.60 -3.01
CA GLY A 36 -5.43 -10.31 -1.66
C GLY A 36 -4.26 -11.22 -1.26
N ALA A 37 -3.21 -10.66 -0.68
CA ALA A 37 -2.10 -11.44 -0.11
C ALA A 37 -2.55 -12.38 1.02
N LEU A 38 -3.62 -12.05 1.73
CA LEU A 38 -4.17 -12.90 2.80
C LEU A 38 -5.35 -13.76 2.32
N ASP A 39 -5.64 -13.82 1.03
CA ASP A 39 -6.77 -14.61 0.52
C ASP A 39 -6.63 -16.09 0.91
N GLY A 40 -7.72 -16.64 1.46
CA GLY A 40 -7.75 -18.02 1.95
C GLY A 40 -7.25 -18.22 3.38
N LEU A 41 -6.66 -17.19 4.01
CA LEU A 41 -6.27 -17.22 5.43
C LEU A 41 -7.40 -16.76 6.35
N THR A 42 -7.40 -17.23 7.58
CA THR A 42 -8.27 -16.77 8.67
C THR A 42 -7.46 -15.99 9.70
N ALA A 43 -8.14 -15.29 10.61
CA ALA A 43 -7.46 -14.59 11.71
C ALA A 43 -6.59 -15.52 12.57
N ALA A 44 -6.94 -16.82 12.67
CA ALA A 44 -6.18 -17.81 13.42
C ALA A 44 -4.87 -18.22 12.73
N ASP A 45 -4.76 -18.00 11.41
CA ASP A 45 -3.55 -18.29 10.62
C ASP A 45 -2.53 -17.14 10.67
N LEU A 46 -2.90 -15.99 11.24
CA LEU A 46 -2.04 -14.81 11.29
C LEU A 46 -1.12 -14.85 12.50
N PRO A 47 0.19 -14.60 12.33
CA PRO A 47 1.10 -14.50 13.46
C PRO A 47 0.81 -13.25 14.28
N ASP A 48 1.12 -13.30 15.58
CA ASP A 48 1.10 -12.11 16.42
C ASP A 48 2.11 -11.07 15.88
N ALA A 49 1.66 -9.82 15.83
CA ALA A 49 2.42 -8.67 15.36
C ALA A 49 2.85 -7.72 16.48
N ALA A 50 2.58 -8.04 17.75
CA ALA A 50 2.91 -7.20 18.89
C ALA A 50 4.39 -6.81 18.94
N GLU A 51 5.28 -7.78 18.70
CA GLU A 51 6.75 -7.59 18.69
C GLU A 51 7.33 -7.49 17.28
N ALA A 52 6.49 -7.27 16.25
CA ALA A 52 6.97 -7.15 14.89
C ALA A 52 7.81 -5.88 14.72
N SER A 53 8.98 -6.00 14.06
CA SER A 53 9.84 -4.86 13.74
C SER A 53 9.15 -3.81 12.86
N TYR A 54 8.26 -4.26 11.97
CA TYR A 54 7.47 -3.40 11.10
C TYR A 54 6.05 -3.96 10.94
N PRO A 55 5.12 -3.61 11.83
CA PRO A 55 3.73 -4.06 11.74
C PRO A 55 2.98 -3.28 10.65
N LEU A 56 2.14 -4.00 9.90
CA LEU A 56 1.26 -3.45 8.89
C LEU A 56 -0.19 -3.70 9.26
N LYS A 57 -1.00 -2.63 9.30
CA LYS A 57 -2.45 -2.74 9.46
C LYS A 57 -3.11 -2.98 8.12
N THR A 58 -3.96 -3.99 8.05
CA THR A 58 -4.74 -4.34 6.86
C THR A 58 -6.13 -4.84 7.26
N ARG A 59 -6.92 -5.29 6.29
CA ARG A 59 -8.33 -5.67 6.45
C ARG A 59 -8.56 -7.09 5.91
N LEU A 60 -9.34 -7.88 6.65
CA LEU A 60 -9.90 -9.16 6.19
C LEU A 60 -11.18 -8.94 5.39
N ARG A 61 -11.69 -10.00 4.75
CA ARG A 61 -12.88 -9.95 3.89
C ARG A 61 -14.13 -9.51 4.64
N ASP A 62 -14.24 -9.89 5.92
CA ASP A 62 -15.35 -9.51 6.80
C ASP A 62 -15.25 -8.07 7.33
N GLY A 63 -14.21 -7.34 6.94
CA GLY A 63 -13.98 -5.97 7.33
C GLY A 63 -13.15 -5.79 8.59
N HIS A 64 -12.81 -6.85 9.32
CA HIS A 64 -11.98 -6.74 10.51
C HIS A 64 -10.58 -6.23 10.18
N LEU A 65 -10.09 -5.31 11.02
CA LEU A 65 -8.71 -4.84 10.94
C LEU A 65 -7.79 -5.81 11.64
N VAL A 66 -6.72 -6.21 10.96
CA VAL A 66 -5.67 -7.07 11.51
C VAL A 66 -4.33 -6.36 11.38
N THR A 67 -3.42 -6.68 12.28
CA THR A 67 -2.03 -6.22 12.21
C THR A 67 -1.17 -7.44 11.96
N VAL A 68 -0.32 -7.37 10.93
CA VAL A 68 0.55 -8.49 10.52
C VAL A 68 1.99 -7.99 10.37
N PRO A 69 2.99 -8.81 10.69
CA PRO A 69 4.38 -8.46 10.43
C PRO A 69 4.63 -8.32 8.92
N GLU A 70 5.37 -7.30 8.48
CA GLU A 70 5.75 -7.16 7.07
C GLU A 70 6.47 -8.40 6.54
N ALA A 71 7.34 -9.02 7.35
CA ALA A 71 8.07 -10.22 6.98
C ALA A 71 7.15 -11.41 6.64
N PHE A 72 5.99 -11.51 7.29
CA PHE A 72 4.98 -12.53 6.96
C PHE A 72 4.29 -12.25 5.63
N LEU A 73 4.04 -10.98 5.32
CA LEU A 73 3.40 -10.56 4.08
C LEU A 73 4.30 -10.68 2.84
N LYS A 74 5.62 -10.54 2.97
CA LYS A 74 6.56 -10.57 1.83
C LYS A 74 6.35 -11.76 0.87
N PRO A 75 6.39 -13.04 1.32
CA PRO A 75 6.17 -14.17 0.43
C PRO A 75 4.73 -14.24 -0.10
N LEU A 76 3.75 -13.80 0.68
CA LEU A 76 2.34 -13.82 0.28
C LEU A 76 2.02 -12.79 -0.81
N ILE A 77 2.67 -11.63 -0.78
CA ILE A 77 2.54 -10.61 -1.83
C ILE A 77 3.15 -11.10 -3.13
N GLN A 78 4.30 -11.79 -3.09
CA GLN A 78 4.87 -12.43 -4.28
C GLN A 78 3.85 -13.40 -4.91
N GLN A 79 3.26 -14.28 -4.11
CA GLN A 79 2.24 -15.23 -4.57
C GLN A 79 1.01 -14.53 -5.13
N ALA A 80 0.55 -13.44 -4.50
CA ALA A 80 -0.58 -12.66 -4.98
C ALA A 80 -0.30 -11.97 -6.31
N VAL A 81 0.92 -11.47 -6.52
CA VAL A 81 1.35 -10.91 -7.81
C VAL A 81 1.38 -12.00 -8.89
N GLU A 82 1.94 -13.16 -8.60
CA GLU A 82 1.96 -14.31 -9.53
C GLU A 82 0.55 -14.79 -9.87
N ALA A 83 -0.36 -14.84 -8.88
CA ALA A 83 -1.76 -15.18 -9.09
C ALA A 83 -2.48 -14.16 -9.97
N ALA A 84 -2.19 -12.87 -9.81
CA ALA A 84 -2.70 -11.83 -10.71
C ALA A 84 -2.15 -11.98 -12.13
N GLU A 85 -0.86 -12.28 -12.30
CA GLU A 85 -0.25 -12.51 -13.61
C GLU A 85 -0.84 -13.72 -14.34
N ALA A 86 -1.17 -14.78 -13.62
CA ALA A 86 -1.84 -15.97 -14.17
C ALA A 86 -3.22 -15.64 -14.78
N GLN A 87 -3.85 -14.54 -14.37
CA GLN A 87 -5.11 -14.02 -14.94
C GLN A 87 -4.90 -13.21 -16.23
N GLN A 88 -3.69 -13.24 -16.80
CA GLN A 88 -3.30 -12.56 -18.04
C GLN A 88 -3.46 -11.03 -17.99
N VAL A 89 -3.15 -10.43 -16.84
CA VAL A 89 -3.14 -8.98 -16.68
C VAL A 89 -2.00 -8.35 -17.49
N LEU A 90 -2.20 -7.11 -17.96
CA LEU A 90 -1.17 -6.35 -18.65
C LEU A 90 -0.10 -5.81 -17.70
N ALA A 91 -0.50 -5.49 -16.47
CA ALA A 91 0.33 -5.01 -15.39
C ALA A 91 -0.36 -5.27 -14.05
N THR A 92 0.41 -5.25 -12.97
CA THR A 92 -0.07 -5.38 -11.59
C THR A 92 0.25 -4.11 -10.82
N VAL A 93 -0.71 -3.59 -10.06
CA VAL A 93 -0.53 -2.47 -9.13
C VAL A 93 -0.60 -3.02 -7.70
N LEU A 94 0.43 -2.75 -6.90
CA LEU A 94 0.40 -3.04 -5.49
C LEU A 94 -0.34 -1.92 -4.75
N LEU A 95 -1.43 -2.25 -4.05
CA LEU A 95 -2.22 -1.30 -3.26
C LEU A 95 -1.68 -1.16 -1.85
N CYS A 96 -0.40 -0.82 -1.75
CA CYS A 96 0.31 -0.56 -0.51
C CYS A 96 1.46 0.43 -0.74
N ALA A 97 1.73 1.29 0.24
CA ALA A 97 2.89 2.18 0.20
C ALA A 97 4.19 1.48 0.65
N GLY A 98 4.18 0.18 0.95
CA GLY A 98 5.38 -0.62 1.23
C GLY A 98 6.20 -0.85 -0.05
N THR A 99 7.52 -0.97 0.09
CA THR A 99 8.42 -1.19 -1.06
C THR A 99 8.42 -2.64 -1.50
N PHE A 100 8.37 -3.59 -0.53
CA PHE A 100 8.44 -5.03 -0.78
C PHE A 100 9.50 -5.35 -1.84
N ALA A 101 10.73 -4.89 -1.60
CA ALA A 101 11.83 -4.93 -2.56
C ALA A 101 12.20 -6.36 -2.98
N GLU A 102 11.79 -7.34 -2.19
CA GLU A 102 12.00 -8.77 -2.42
C GLU A 102 11.08 -9.35 -3.51
N VAL A 103 9.98 -8.66 -3.84
CA VAL A 103 9.10 -9.09 -4.93
C VAL A 103 9.86 -8.99 -6.25
N SER A 104 10.10 -10.13 -6.88
CA SER A 104 11.02 -10.30 -8.00
C SER A 104 10.57 -11.44 -8.93
N GLY A 105 11.23 -11.60 -10.08
CA GLY A 105 10.89 -12.67 -11.03
C GLY A 105 9.51 -12.54 -11.69
N VAL A 106 8.87 -11.37 -11.58
CA VAL A 106 7.56 -11.07 -12.16
C VAL A 106 7.65 -10.93 -13.69
N SER A 107 6.64 -11.42 -14.40
CA SER A 107 6.61 -11.45 -15.87
C SER A 107 5.92 -10.25 -16.50
N ARG A 108 5.18 -9.47 -15.69
CA ARG A 108 4.48 -8.26 -16.08
C ARG A 108 5.01 -7.05 -15.29
N PRO A 109 4.83 -5.82 -15.82
CA PRO A 109 5.14 -4.62 -15.06
C PRO A 109 4.42 -4.62 -13.69
N LEU A 110 5.20 -4.45 -12.63
CA LEU A 110 4.69 -4.27 -11.27
C LEU A 110 4.84 -2.80 -10.86
N VAL A 111 3.71 -2.12 -10.73
CA VAL A 111 3.62 -0.73 -10.28
C VAL A 111 3.53 -0.69 -8.77
N LYS A 112 4.53 -0.10 -8.12
CA LYS A 112 4.57 0.11 -6.67
C LYS A 112 4.37 1.61 -6.37
N PRO A 113 3.39 1.99 -5.52
CA PRO A 113 3.09 3.38 -5.23
C PRO A 113 4.29 4.20 -4.74
N PHE A 114 5.17 3.61 -3.93
CA PHE A 114 6.37 4.31 -3.45
C PHE A 114 7.32 4.67 -4.60
N ASP A 115 7.64 3.71 -5.47
CA ASP A 115 8.55 3.91 -6.60
C ASP A 115 7.97 4.92 -7.61
N THR A 116 6.67 4.83 -7.88
CA THR A 116 5.95 5.78 -8.72
C THR A 116 5.98 7.20 -8.13
N ALA A 117 5.76 7.34 -6.83
CA ALA A 117 5.79 8.63 -6.16
C ALA A 117 7.19 9.26 -6.20
N VAL A 118 8.24 8.47 -5.96
CA VAL A 118 9.64 8.92 -6.09
C VAL A 118 9.92 9.43 -7.50
N ALA A 119 9.53 8.68 -8.53
CA ALA A 119 9.75 9.08 -9.93
C ALA A 119 9.02 10.38 -10.30
N VAL A 120 7.76 10.54 -9.86
CA VAL A 120 6.96 11.75 -10.10
C VAL A 120 7.54 12.96 -9.37
N LEU A 121 7.89 12.82 -8.10
CA LEU A 121 8.45 13.94 -7.32
C LEU A 121 9.79 14.40 -7.89
N ASN A 122 10.64 13.46 -8.32
CA ASN A 122 11.90 13.78 -8.98
C ASN A 122 11.69 14.51 -10.31
N SER A 123 10.72 14.10 -11.13
CA SER A 123 10.44 14.78 -12.40
C SER A 123 9.91 16.21 -12.22
N MET A 124 9.33 16.50 -11.05
CA MET A 124 8.90 17.84 -10.64
C MET A 124 10.01 18.66 -9.98
N GLY A 125 11.21 18.10 -9.76
CA GLY A 125 12.31 18.76 -9.04
C GLY A 125 12.02 18.98 -7.55
N VAL A 126 11.09 18.22 -6.96
CA VAL A 126 10.76 18.31 -5.53
C VAL A 126 11.87 17.66 -4.72
N THR A 127 12.36 18.37 -3.71
CA THR A 127 13.44 17.89 -2.82
C THR A 127 13.02 17.82 -1.36
N HIS A 128 12.00 18.58 -0.96
CA HIS A 128 11.48 18.63 0.40
C HIS A 128 10.03 18.16 0.40
N ILE A 129 9.70 17.18 1.24
CA ILE A 129 8.37 16.58 1.28
C ILE A 129 7.85 16.45 2.70
N GLY A 130 6.53 16.60 2.80
CA GLY A 130 5.76 16.21 3.96
C GLY A 130 5.13 14.84 3.78
N VAL A 131 5.27 13.94 4.75
CA VAL A 131 4.73 12.58 4.68
C VAL A 131 3.90 12.28 5.93
N LEU A 132 2.70 11.73 5.73
CA LEU A 132 1.87 11.24 6.83
C LEU A 132 2.06 9.73 6.97
N ALA A 133 2.62 9.32 8.10
CA ALA A 133 2.74 7.93 8.49
C ALA A 133 1.48 7.49 9.28
N PRO A 134 0.91 6.31 9.01
CA PRO A 134 -0.33 5.90 9.67
C PRO A 134 -0.12 5.46 11.13
N MET A 135 1.12 5.19 11.55
CA MET A 135 1.46 4.74 12.89
C MET A 135 2.75 5.39 13.38
N VAL A 136 2.82 5.77 14.66
CA VAL A 136 4.03 6.31 15.33
C VAL A 136 5.24 5.40 15.13
N THR A 137 5.03 4.09 15.25
CA THR A 137 6.09 3.08 15.04
C THR A 137 6.68 3.11 13.63
N GLN A 138 5.93 3.63 12.64
CA GLN A 138 6.35 3.71 11.25
C GLN A 138 7.00 5.06 10.87
N GLU A 139 7.03 6.05 11.77
CA GLU A 139 7.56 7.39 11.45
C GLU A 139 9.04 7.35 11.06
N ARG A 140 9.88 6.76 11.92
CA ARG A 140 11.33 6.61 11.68
C ARG A 140 11.64 5.83 10.40
N PRO A 141 11.10 4.62 10.18
CA PRO A 141 11.37 3.85 8.96
C PRO A 141 10.82 4.52 7.69
N ILE A 142 9.64 5.17 7.72
CA ILE A 142 9.13 5.92 6.57
C ILE A 142 10.06 7.09 6.24
N ARG A 143 10.53 7.84 7.24
CA ARG A 143 11.51 8.93 7.06
C ARG A 143 12.79 8.41 6.43
N ALA A 144 13.38 7.37 7.03
CA ALA A 144 14.63 6.78 6.53
C ALA A 144 14.50 6.34 5.07
N ARG A 145 13.36 5.75 4.70
CA ARG A 145 13.09 5.31 3.33
C ARG A 145 13.02 6.47 2.34
N TRP A 146 12.34 7.56 2.67
CA TRP A 146 12.27 8.74 1.81
C TRP A 146 13.62 9.47 1.72
N THR A 147 14.37 9.56 2.82
CA THR A 147 15.73 10.09 2.83
C THR A 147 16.66 9.27 1.96
N ALA A 148 16.58 7.94 2.02
CA ALA A 148 17.35 7.05 1.14
C ALA A 148 16.98 7.24 -0.35
N ALA A 149 15.77 7.69 -0.65
CA ALA A 149 15.32 8.02 -1.99
C ALA A 149 15.70 9.46 -2.45
N GLY A 150 16.43 10.22 -1.62
CA GLY A 150 16.97 11.54 -1.97
C GLY A 150 16.12 12.74 -1.53
N PHE A 151 15.11 12.53 -0.68
CA PHE A 151 14.23 13.61 -0.21
C PHE A 151 14.56 14.05 1.22
N ASP A 152 14.49 15.36 1.48
CA ASP A 152 14.33 15.88 2.84
C ASP A 152 12.87 15.67 3.28
N ALA A 153 12.65 14.60 4.05
CA ALA A 153 11.33 14.13 4.41
C ALA A 153 10.99 14.43 5.88
N ARG A 154 10.02 15.32 6.08
CA ARG A 154 9.38 15.49 7.39
C ARG A 154 8.19 14.55 7.48
N VAL A 155 8.21 13.68 8.49
CA VAL A 155 7.17 12.66 8.69
C VAL A 155 6.38 13.01 9.94
N TRP A 156 5.06 13.03 9.81
CA TRP A 156 4.14 13.20 10.92
C TRP A 156 3.23 12.00 11.04
N THR A 157 2.76 11.77 12.26
CA THR A 157 1.72 10.79 12.53
C THR A 157 0.51 11.50 13.10
N PRO A 158 -0.69 11.31 12.54
CA PRO A 158 -1.88 11.81 13.18
C PRO A 158 -2.02 11.15 14.55
N PRO A 159 -2.49 11.87 15.60
CA PRO A 159 -2.91 11.21 16.81
C PRO A 159 -4.00 10.19 16.42
N TYR A 160 -3.90 8.97 16.95
CA TYR A 160 -4.88 7.93 16.61
C TYR A 160 -6.30 8.41 16.97
N ALA A 161 -7.28 8.01 16.15
CA ALA A 161 -8.71 8.33 16.25
C ALA A 161 -9.17 9.69 15.71
N ILE A 162 -8.55 10.18 14.64
CA ILE A 162 -9.11 11.31 13.91
C ILE A 162 -10.11 10.80 12.85
N ASP A 163 -11.39 11.17 12.98
CA ASP A 163 -12.38 11.08 11.89
C ASP A 163 -11.89 11.92 10.68
N SER A 164 -12.16 11.46 9.46
CA SER A 164 -11.89 12.15 8.19
C SER A 164 -12.11 13.68 8.21
N LYS A 165 -13.11 14.19 8.94
CA LYS A 165 -13.37 15.63 9.11
C LYS A 165 -12.37 16.33 10.04
N GLU A 166 -12.01 15.69 11.15
CA GLU A 166 -11.03 16.23 12.09
C GLU A 166 -9.60 16.19 11.50
N PHE A 167 -9.36 15.30 10.53
CA PHE A 167 -8.07 15.12 9.87
C PHE A 167 -7.65 16.33 9.07
N THR A 168 -8.56 16.88 8.28
CA THR A 168 -8.31 18.11 7.51
C THR A 168 -7.99 19.28 8.44
N GLY A 169 -8.71 19.42 9.55
CA GLY A 169 -8.47 20.48 10.53
C GLY A 169 -7.13 20.32 11.26
N TRP A 170 -6.74 19.09 11.59
CA TRP A 170 -5.43 18.80 12.16
C TRP A 170 -4.29 19.07 11.18
N LEU A 171 -4.42 18.62 9.94
CA LEU A 171 -3.48 18.86 8.85
C LEU A 171 -3.23 20.36 8.65
N TYR A 172 -4.30 21.15 8.57
CA TYR A 172 -4.19 22.59 8.37
C TYR A 172 -3.42 23.28 9.49
N ARG A 173 -3.71 22.94 10.75
CA ARG A 173 -2.98 23.48 11.93
C ARG A 173 -1.51 23.07 11.94
N MET A 174 -1.20 21.87 11.45
CA MET A 174 0.16 21.37 11.41
C MET A 174 0.99 22.00 10.28
N MET A 175 0.39 22.27 9.11
CA MET A 175 1.08 22.93 7.99
C MET A 175 1.28 24.44 8.20
N SER A 176 0.53 25.05 9.12
CA SER A 176 0.57 26.49 9.40
C SER A 176 1.57 26.89 10.51
N ASN A 177 2.27 25.92 11.10
CA ASN A 177 3.26 26.08 12.17
C ASN A 177 4.62 25.51 11.74
#